data_AF-A0A1I4B7Q4-F1
#
_entry.id   AF-A0A1I4B7Q4-F1
#
_cell.length_a   1.000
_cell.length_b   1.000
_cell.length_c   1.000
_cell.angle_alpha   90.00
_cell.angle_beta   90.00
_cell.angle_gamma   90.00
#
_symmetry.space_group_name_H-M   'P 1'
#
loop_
_entity.id
_entity.type
_entity.pdbx_description
1 polymer ?
#
loop_
_entity_poly.entity_id
_entity_poly.type
_entity_poly.pdbx_seq_one_letter_code
_entity_poly.pdbx_strand_id
1 'polypeptide(L)'
;MTANPQHYDGDVTLAGSERPPVELRDPADVFVTSDSVGGDLTVQNAEYVFTHQAVESDTTVPDAETAIGGNLEDGYVERVDGDVVVSDAEDVFVAVDAADSAFTAPGAENVYTDEKTPDATPDEYDVATVGWQQSGSASDPSTGVYAVGMDHEVELTKTRQNLELYLVGHGHDVHVDGRSAELSIHFVGYENTVHVGPYLTADVVSEAGFDNEVDEKPYPAEDLVEMSRREAYSNAGFGRRKVTFQVPTDDEEWCPNCGRAADAVVERHQLEAFFLFGRPLWTYEQSTNPACECEHCSPNAVHAELSPDERRAVLE
;
A
#
# COMPACT_ATOMS: atom_id res chain seq x y z
N MET A 1 40.18 4.20 21.02
CA MET A 1 39.84 3.30 22.16
C MET A 1 39.85 1.87 21.61
N THR A 2 39.96 0.81 22.41
CA THR A 2 39.83 -0.56 21.87
C THR A 2 38.36 -0.94 21.91
N ALA A 3 37.76 -1.14 20.73
CA ALA A 3 36.39 -1.64 20.58
C ALA A 3 36.19 -2.91 21.40
N ASN A 4 34.97 -3.12 21.91
CA ASN A 4 34.57 -4.35 22.57
C ASN A 4 33.90 -5.28 21.53
N PRO A 5 34.65 -6.21 20.89
CA PRO A 5 34.09 -7.06 19.85
C PRO A 5 33.13 -8.07 20.45
N GLN A 6 31.95 -8.17 19.85
CA GLN A 6 30.93 -9.16 20.15
C GLN A 6 30.66 -10.00 18.91
N HIS A 7 30.44 -11.29 19.10
CA HIS A 7 30.20 -12.24 18.03
C HIS A 7 28.83 -12.90 18.18
N TYR A 8 28.01 -12.83 17.13
CA TYR A 8 26.68 -13.43 17.06
C TYR A 8 26.53 -14.30 15.79
N ASP A 9 25.43 -15.04 15.73
CA ASP A 9 25.05 -15.96 14.64
C ASP A 9 23.54 -15.79 14.43
N GLY A 10 23.12 -15.49 13.19
CA GLY A 10 21.76 -15.09 12.86
C GLY A 10 21.48 -13.61 13.11
N ASP A 11 20.20 -13.28 13.30
CA ASP A 11 19.72 -11.89 13.43
C ASP A 11 20.20 -11.19 14.69
N VAL A 12 20.40 -9.87 14.58
CA VAL A 12 20.75 -9.00 15.70
C VAL A 12 19.80 -7.82 15.76
N THR A 13 19.42 -7.43 16.98
CA THR A 13 18.62 -6.22 17.22
C THR A 13 19.40 -5.27 18.13
N LEU A 14 19.54 -4.02 17.71
CA LEU A 14 20.05 -2.91 18.54
C LEU A 14 18.87 -2.19 19.19
N ALA A 15 18.72 -2.38 20.51
CA ALA A 15 17.61 -1.83 21.30
C ALA A 15 18.07 -0.88 22.43
N GLY A 16 19.34 -0.46 22.39
CA GLY A 16 19.93 0.54 23.28
C GLY A 16 20.64 -0.05 24.49
N SER A 17 21.08 -1.31 24.39
CA SER A 17 21.88 -1.97 25.42
C SER A 17 23.40 -1.77 25.21
N GLU A 18 23.74 -1.40 23.98
CA GLU A 18 25.07 -1.21 23.44
C GLU A 18 25.61 0.16 23.84
N ARG A 19 26.94 0.31 23.80
CA ARG A 19 27.58 1.62 24.02
C ARG A 19 27.92 2.25 22.69
N PRO A 20 27.33 3.41 22.34
CA PRO A 20 27.64 4.10 21.09
C PRO A 20 29.04 4.74 21.12
N PRO A 21 29.72 4.90 19.97
CA PRO A 21 29.28 4.46 18.64
C PRO A 21 29.22 2.93 18.50
N VAL A 22 28.15 2.43 17.88
CA VAL A 22 27.93 0.99 17.66
C VAL A 22 28.18 0.66 16.20
N GLU A 23 28.93 -0.40 15.91
CA GLU A 23 29.17 -0.88 14.56
C GLU A 23 28.58 -2.28 14.35
N LEU A 24 27.77 -2.44 13.29
CA LEU A 24 27.38 -3.72 12.72
C LEU A 24 28.30 -4.02 11.53
N ARG A 25 28.94 -5.20 11.51
CA ARG A 25 29.88 -5.60 10.45
C ARG A 25 29.41 -6.84 9.72
N ASP A 26 29.41 -6.77 8.39
CA ASP A 26 29.13 -7.88 7.48
C ASP A 26 27.77 -8.58 7.73
N PRO A 27 26.65 -7.85 7.98
CA PRO A 27 25.30 -8.44 7.89
C PRO A 27 24.89 -8.61 6.43
N ALA A 28 23.93 -9.50 6.15
CA ALA A 28 23.28 -9.53 4.84
C ALA A 28 22.45 -8.25 4.68
N ASP A 29 21.41 -8.10 5.50
CA ASP A 29 20.48 -6.98 5.42
C ASP A 29 20.47 -6.16 6.72
N VAL A 30 20.30 -4.85 6.62
CA VAL A 30 20.10 -3.97 7.79
C VAL A 30 18.89 -3.08 7.62
N PHE A 31 17.99 -3.14 8.60
CA PHE A 31 16.77 -2.35 8.66
C PHE A 31 16.88 -1.34 9.79
N VAL A 32 16.77 -0.05 9.46
CA VAL A 32 16.85 1.06 10.41
C VAL A 32 15.48 1.72 10.51
N THR A 33 14.84 1.60 11.67
CA THR A 33 13.51 2.19 11.90
C THR A 33 13.60 3.71 12.07
N SER A 34 12.47 4.39 11.97
CA SER A 34 12.35 5.83 12.26
C SER A 34 12.70 6.10 13.72
N ASP A 35 13.28 7.27 14.00
CA ASP A 35 13.68 7.72 15.34
C ASP A 35 14.61 6.74 16.11
N SER A 36 15.37 5.89 15.39
CA SER A 36 16.14 4.82 16.01
C SER A 36 17.57 5.21 16.38
N VAL A 37 18.19 6.16 15.69
CA VAL A 37 19.59 6.56 15.90
C VAL A 37 19.66 7.98 16.46
N GLY A 38 20.02 8.12 17.74
CA GLY A 38 20.14 9.42 18.42
C GLY A 38 21.37 10.26 18.04
N GLY A 39 22.16 9.80 17.07
CA GLY A 39 23.39 10.43 16.57
C GLY A 39 23.50 10.36 15.05
N ASP A 40 24.73 10.20 14.56
CA ASP A 40 24.98 10.03 13.13
C ASP A 40 24.78 8.57 12.69
N LEU A 41 24.21 8.35 11.51
CA LEU A 41 24.14 7.05 10.85
C LEU A 41 25.11 7.02 9.65
N THR A 42 26.03 6.06 9.65
CA THR A 42 26.99 5.87 8.57
C THR A 42 26.90 4.47 8.00
N VAL A 43 26.63 4.34 6.70
CA VAL A 43 26.57 3.08 5.97
C VAL A 43 27.77 2.99 5.02
N GLN A 44 28.73 2.13 5.34
CA GLN A 44 29.98 2.00 4.62
C GLN A 44 29.97 0.75 3.73
N ASN A 45 30.30 0.94 2.44
CA ASN A 45 30.49 -0.13 1.45
C ASN A 45 29.32 -1.11 1.32
N ALA A 46 28.08 -0.64 1.46
CA ALA A 46 26.91 -1.49 1.17
C ALA A 46 26.77 -1.76 -0.35
N GLU A 47 26.18 -2.87 -0.75
CA GLU A 47 25.80 -3.05 -2.16
C GLU A 47 24.69 -2.05 -2.52
N TYR A 48 23.57 -2.10 -1.79
CA TYR A 48 22.45 -1.19 -1.98
C TYR A 48 22.04 -0.47 -0.70
N VAL A 49 21.68 0.81 -0.85
CA VAL A 49 21.08 1.62 0.21
C VAL A 49 19.76 2.18 -0.28
N PHE A 50 18.67 1.86 0.41
CA PHE A 50 17.32 2.36 0.15
C PHE A 50 16.92 3.30 1.28
N THR A 51 16.54 4.53 0.97
CA THR A 51 16.36 5.52 2.05
C THR A 51 15.40 6.66 1.73
N HIS A 52 14.64 7.06 2.75
CA HIS A 52 13.94 8.36 2.81
C HIS A 52 14.67 9.39 3.69
N GLN A 53 15.77 9.02 4.34
CA GLN A 53 16.64 9.94 5.06
C GLN A 53 17.52 10.69 4.06
N ALA A 54 17.60 12.02 4.20
CA ALA A 54 18.47 12.84 3.35
C ALA A 54 19.94 12.41 3.48
N VAL A 55 20.59 12.11 2.35
CA VAL A 55 21.99 11.67 2.33
C VAL A 55 22.94 12.86 2.27
N GLU A 56 23.83 12.96 3.25
CA GLU A 56 24.88 13.97 3.31
C GLU A 56 26.18 13.51 2.64
N SER A 57 27.05 14.49 2.38
CA SER A 57 28.34 14.29 1.70
C SER A 57 29.55 14.21 2.65
N ASP A 58 29.34 14.40 3.96
CA ASP A 58 30.39 14.14 4.95
C ASP A 58 30.68 12.63 5.00
N THR A 59 31.91 12.27 5.35
CA THR A 59 32.42 10.89 5.29
C THR A 59 33.22 10.54 6.54
N THR A 60 33.05 11.31 7.61
CA THR A 60 33.76 11.06 8.86
C THR A 60 33.16 9.86 9.56
N VAL A 61 33.77 8.68 9.38
CA VAL A 61 33.37 7.45 10.06
C VAL A 61 33.96 7.44 11.49
N PRO A 62 33.14 7.37 12.55
CA PRO A 62 33.64 7.33 13.92
C PRO A 62 34.26 5.98 14.27
N ASP A 63 35.23 5.98 15.21
CA ASP A 63 35.74 4.74 15.80
C ASP A 63 34.66 4.11 16.71
N ALA A 64 34.28 2.86 16.44
CA ALA A 64 33.29 2.14 17.24
C ALA A 64 33.75 1.85 18.68
N GLU A 65 32.88 2.09 19.67
CA GLU A 65 33.07 1.61 21.04
C GLU A 65 32.59 0.15 21.17
N THR A 66 31.45 -0.17 20.55
CA THR A 66 30.90 -1.52 20.46
C THR A 66 30.94 -1.98 19.01
N ALA A 67 31.57 -3.12 18.73
CA ALA A 67 31.60 -3.70 17.38
C ALA A 67 30.96 -5.09 17.42
N ILE A 68 29.92 -5.28 16.62
CA ILE A 68 29.13 -6.51 16.49
C ILE A 68 29.42 -7.09 15.11
N GLY A 69 29.79 -8.36 15.07
CA GLY A 69 29.99 -9.11 13.83
C GLY A 69 29.80 -10.61 14.06
N GLY A 70 30.17 -11.45 13.10
CA GLY A 70 29.96 -12.89 13.17
C GLY A 70 29.47 -13.43 11.85
N ASN A 71 28.56 -14.41 11.87
CA ASN A 71 27.77 -14.76 10.69
C ASN A 71 26.39 -14.14 10.91
N LEU A 72 26.30 -12.84 10.66
CA LEU A 72 25.05 -12.13 10.85
C LEU A 72 24.16 -12.39 9.63
N GLU A 73 22.90 -12.71 9.87
CA GLU A 73 21.88 -12.74 8.82
C GLU A 73 21.38 -11.29 8.71
N ASP A 74 20.45 -10.87 9.57
CA ASP A 74 19.90 -9.52 9.52
C ASP A 74 20.30 -8.64 10.72
N GLY A 75 20.33 -7.33 10.51
CA GLY A 75 20.46 -6.31 11.54
C GLY A 75 19.21 -5.44 11.65
N TYR A 76 18.63 -5.33 12.86
CA TYR A 76 17.51 -4.45 13.14
C TYR A 76 17.94 -3.33 14.09
N VAL A 77 17.94 -2.09 13.62
CA VAL A 77 18.28 -0.91 14.43
C VAL A 77 16.98 -0.24 14.87
N GLU A 78 16.54 -0.57 16.08
CA GLU A 78 15.31 -0.04 16.67
C GLU A 78 15.59 1.12 17.64
N ARG A 79 16.73 1.08 18.35
CA ARG A 79 17.12 2.17 19.26
C ARG A 79 18.61 2.14 19.58
N VAL A 80 19.31 3.25 19.35
CA VAL A 80 20.68 3.51 19.78
C VAL A 80 20.80 4.98 20.20
N ASP A 81 21.24 5.24 21.44
CA ASP A 81 21.28 6.61 21.99
C ASP A 81 22.41 7.49 21.38
N GLY A 82 23.11 7.05 20.34
CA GLY A 82 24.23 7.74 19.69
C GLY A 82 24.57 7.12 18.33
N ASP A 83 25.78 7.35 17.84
CA ASP A 83 26.14 7.01 16.45
C ASP A 83 26.08 5.51 16.13
N VAL A 84 25.66 5.20 14.90
CA VAL A 84 25.63 3.84 14.33
C VAL A 84 26.43 3.79 13.04
N VAL A 85 27.27 2.76 12.92
CA VAL A 85 28.01 2.42 11.71
C VAL A 85 27.56 1.06 11.22
N VAL A 86 27.18 0.96 9.96
CA VAL A 86 26.93 -0.32 9.27
C VAL A 86 28.04 -0.49 8.24
N SER A 87 28.81 -1.56 8.33
CA SER A 87 29.98 -1.79 7.49
C SER A 87 29.80 -3.06 6.67
N ASP A 88 30.00 -2.96 5.36
CA ASP A 88 30.06 -4.08 4.42
C ASP A 88 28.77 -4.94 4.42
N ALA A 89 27.60 -4.30 4.52
CA ALA A 89 26.30 -4.97 4.38
C ALA A 89 25.99 -5.26 2.90
N GLU A 90 25.13 -6.25 2.60
CA GLU A 90 24.58 -6.39 1.25
C GLU A 90 23.57 -5.24 1.03
N ASP A 91 22.45 -5.23 1.75
CA ASP A 91 21.42 -4.19 1.64
C ASP A 91 21.17 -3.43 2.94
N VAL A 92 20.89 -2.13 2.82
CA VAL A 92 20.50 -1.28 3.97
C VAL A 92 19.26 -0.48 3.65
N PHE A 93 18.22 -0.66 4.47
CA PHE A 93 16.92 0.00 4.38
C PHE A 93 16.77 0.99 5.52
N VAL A 94 16.66 2.28 5.18
CA VAL A 94 16.65 3.38 6.13
C VAL A 94 15.32 4.12 6.06
N ALA A 95 14.53 4.00 7.12
CA ALA A 95 13.27 4.70 7.23
C ALA A 95 13.45 6.23 7.29
N VAL A 96 12.37 6.97 7.11
CA VAL A 96 12.33 8.42 7.31
C VAL A 96 12.71 8.75 8.75
N ASP A 97 13.46 9.84 8.94
CA ASP A 97 13.90 10.34 10.24
C ASP A 97 14.59 9.25 11.09
N ALA A 98 15.28 8.32 10.44
CA ALA A 98 15.98 7.23 11.13
C ALA A 98 17.10 7.71 12.05
N ALA A 99 17.72 8.86 11.73
CA ALA A 99 18.81 9.45 12.48
C ALA A 99 18.52 10.91 12.84
N ASP A 100 18.77 11.27 14.10
CA ASP A 100 18.62 12.64 14.64
C ASP A 100 19.60 13.65 14.00
N SER A 101 20.72 13.16 13.48
CA SER A 101 21.81 13.96 12.92
C SER A 101 22.11 13.59 11.45
N ALA A 102 23.37 13.43 11.06
CA ALA A 102 23.72 13.21 9.66
C ALA A 102 23.53 11.73 9.26
N PHE A 103 23.10 11.52 8.00
CA PHE A 103 23.12 10.21 7.37
C PHE A 103 24.09 10.21 6.18
N THR A 104 25.02 9.26 6.15
CA THR A 104 26.04 9.16 5.09
C THR A 104 26.16 7.72 4.60
N ALA A 105 26.40 7.55 3.29
CA ALA A 105 26.53 6.24 2.66
C ALA A 105 27.84 6.10 1.85
N PRO A 106 29.03 6.31 2.45
CA PRO A 106 30.30 6.28 1.72
C PRO A 106 30.60 4.90 1.13
N GLY A 107 30.83 4.86 -0.18
CA GLY A 107 31.25 3.65 -0.88
C GLY A 107 30.13 2.66 -1.20
N ALA A 108 28.86 3.02 -0.93
CA ALA A 108 27.73 2.23 -1.40
C ALA A 108 27.75 2.11 -2.93
N GLU A 109 27.45 0.93 -3.48
CA GLU A 109 27.45 0.76 -4.95
C GLU A 109 26.31 1.55 -5.59
N ASN A 110 25.11 1.49 -4.99
CA ASN A 110 23.99 2.35 -5.38
C ASN A 110 23.22 2.85 -4.15
N VAL A 111 22.63 4.05 -4.29
CA VAL A 111 21.77 4.67 -3.28
C VAL A 111 20.47 5.09 -3.95
N TYR A 112 19.36 4.54 -3.49
CA TYR A 112 17.99 4.86 -3.94
C TYR A 112 17.33 5.80 -2.94
N THR A 113 16.86 6.94 -3.43
CA THR A 113 16.27 8.00 -2.61
C THR A 113 15.02 8.55 -3.26
N ASP A 114 14.03 8.92 -2.45
CA ASP A 114 12.93 9.79 -2.85
C ASP A 114 12.77 10.89 -1.78
N GLU A 115 12.39 12.10 -2.20
CA GLU A 115 12.24 13.26 -1.31
C GLU A 115 10.86 13.31 -0.64
N LYS A 116 9.89 12.54 -1.15
CA LYS A 116 8.55 12.47 -0.57
C LYS A 116 8.52 11.40 0.52
N THR A 117 8.15 11.83 1.72
CA THR A 117 8.07 10.98 2.90
C THR A 117 6.63 10.82 3.36
N PRO A 118 6.32 9.78 4.15
CA PRO A 118 5.02 9.67 4.80
C PRO A 118 4.74 10.86 5.73
N ASP A 119 3.45 11.14 5.95
CA ASP A 119 2.97 12.19 6.86
C ASP A 119 2.86 11.70 8.31
N ALA A 120 2.55 10.41 8.53
CA ALA A 120 2.33 9.85 9.86
C ALA A 120 3.63 9.35 10.53
N THR A 121 3.67 9.46 11.85
CA THR A 121 4.73 8.88 12.67
C THR A 121 4.44 7.39 12.98
N PRO A 122 5.46 6.55 13.27
CA PRO A 122 5.27 5.11 13.50
C PRO A 122 4.16 4.74 14.50
N ASP A 123 4.03 5.51 15.58
CA ASP A 123 3.04 5.28 16.65
C ASP A 123 1.59 5.64 16.26
N GLU A 124 1.38 6.31 15.13
CA GLU A 124 0.06 6.73 14.65
C GLU A 124 -0.60 5.70 13.72
N TYR A 125 0.18 4.77 13.16
CA TYR A 125 -0.31 3.74 12.27
C TYR A 125 -1.17 2.69 13.00
N ASP A 126 -2.16 2.13 12.30
CA ASP A 126 -3.04 1.09 12.85
C ASP A 126 -2.30 -0.25 13.01
N VAL A 127 -1.32 -0.50 12.14
CA VAL A 127 -0.44 -1.67 12.15
C VAL A 127 1.01 -1.18 12.05
N ALA A 128 1.82 -1.52 13.04
CA ALA A 128 3.26 -1.27 13.04
C ALA A 128 4.00 -2.59 13.31
N THR A 129 4.86 -3.03 12.39
CA THR A 129 5.62 -4.29 12.47
C THR A 129 7.09 -4.08 12.16
N VAL A 130 7.97 -4.74 12.92
CA VAL A 130 9.42 -4.73 12.73
C VAL A 130 9.96 -6.16 12.83
N GLY A 131 10.82 -6.59 11.91
CA GLY A 131 11.49 -7.90 11.98
C GLY A 131 11.36 -8.75 10.70
N TRP A 132 11.64 -10.04 10.81
CA TRP A 132 11.42 -11.04 9.76
C TRP A 132 10.07 -11.74 9.94
N GLN A 133 9.35 -12.00 8.85
CA GLN A 133 8.09 -12.77 8.83
C GLN A 133 7.04 -12.32 9.84
N GLN A 134 6.88 -11.00 9.96
CA GLN A 134 5.84 -10.43 10.82
C GLN A 134 4.48 -10.49 10.16
N SER A 135 3.43 -10.48 10.98
CA SER A 135 2.06 -10.37 10.48
C SER A 135 1.26 -9.34 11.26
N GLY A 136 0.37 -8.64 10.57
CA GLY A 136 -0.46 -7.59 11.16
C GLY A 136 -1.85 -7.55 10.53
N SER A 137 -2.85 -7.08 11.27
CA SER A 137 -4.16 -6.83 10.68
C SER A 137 -4.95 -5.76 11.42
N ALA A 138 -5.77 -5.03 10.68
CA ALA A 138 -6.72 -4.07 11.24
C ALA A 138 -8.06 -4.08 10.49
N SER A 139 -9.12 -3.65 11.17
CA SER A 139 -10.46 -3.53 10.57
C SER A 139 -11.00 -2.13 10.82
N ASP A 140 -11.46 -1.47 9.76
CA ASP A 140 -11.83 -0.04 9.74
C ASP A 140 -10.66 0.87 10.20
N PRO A 141 -9.44 0.72 9.60
CA PRO A 141 -8.26 1.52 9.96
C PRO A 141 -8.45 3.01 9.61
N SER A 142 -7.69 3.89 10.26
CA SER A 142 -7.75 5.34 10.04
C SER A 142 -6.46 5.96 9.50
N THR A 143 -5.31 5.31 9.67
CA THR A 143 -4.00 5.84 9.31
C THR A 143 -3.29 4.92 8.31
N GLY A 144 -3.20 3.61 8.57
CA GLY A 144 -2.60 2.63 7.66
C GLY A 144 -1.51 1.74 8.27
N VAL A 145 -0.41 1.52 7.57
CA VAL A 145 0.63 0.53 7.90
C VAL A 145 2.02 1.15 7.95
N TYR A 146 2.79 0.76 8.97
CA TYR A 146 4.24 0.91 9.05
C TYR A 146 4.89 -0.47 9.15
N ALA A 147 5.65 -0.87 8.14
CA ALA A 147 6.32 -2.18 8.11
C ALA A 147 7.80 -1.98 7.85
N VAL A 148 8.65 -2.55 8.72
CA VAL A 148 10.11 -2.51 8.58
C VAL A 148 10.71 -3.91 8.69
N GLY A 149 11.39 -4.39 7.65
CA GLY A 149 12.04 -5.71 7.67
C GLY A 149 11.78 -6.53 6.42
N MET A 150 11.60 -7.83 6.59
CA MET A 150 11.45 -8.77 5.47
C MET A 150 10.23 -9.67 5.62
N ASP A 151 9.54 -9.94 4.51
CA ASP A 151 8.44 -10.93 4.40
C ASP A 151 7.25 -10.65 5.34
N HIS A 152 6.79 -9.39 5.45
CA HIS A 152 5.63 -9.09 6.30
C HIS A 152 4.31 -9.38 5.57
N GLU A 153 3.35 -9.99 6.26
CA GLU A 153 1.98 -10.20 5.76
C GLU A 153 0.99 -9.30 6.52
N VAL A 154 0.37 -8.34 5.84
CA VAL A 154 -0.55 -7.38 6.49
C VAL A 154 -1.92 -7.37 5.83
N GLU A 155 -2.98 -7.52 6.62
CA GLU A 155 -4.37 -7.50 6.15
C GLU A 155 -5.18 -6.33 6.73
N LEU A 156 -5.59 -5.40 5.88
CA LEU A 156 -6.49 -4.29 6.22
C LEU A 156 -7.86 -4.53 5.62
N THR A 157 -8.90 -4.48 6.46
CA THR A 157 -10.28 -4.75 6.01
C THR A 157 -11.22 -3.60 6.34
N LYS A 158 -12.27 -3.45 5.53
CA LYS A 158 -13.33 -2.44 5.71
C LYS A 158 -12.79 -1.01 5.73
N THR A 159 -11.71 -0.75 5.00
CA THR A 159 -11.15 0.60 4.84
C THR A 159 -12.21 1.55 4.28
N ARG A 160 -12.33 2.74 4.87
CA ARG A 160 -13.27 3.81 4.48
C ARG A 160 -12.65 5.20 4.49
N GLN A 161 -11.44 5.31 5.01
CA GLN A 161 -10.67 6.53 5.09
C GLN A 161 -9.41 6.33 4.26
N ASN A 162 -8.85 7.43 3.76
CA ASN A 162 -7.58 7.37 3.05
C ASN A 162 -6.51 6.83 4.01
N LEU A 163 -5.65 5.95 3.51
CA LEU A 163 -4.60 5.32 4.29
C LEU A 163 -3.24 5.60 3.67
N GLU A 164 -2.23 5.58 4.51
CA GLU A 164 -0.83 5.64 4.14
C GLU A 164 -0.17 4.29 4.45
N LEU A 165 0.52 3.71 3.47
CA LEU A 165 1.28 2.48 3.60
C LEU A 165 2.76 2.81 3.47
N TYR A 166 3.50 2.69 4.56
CA TYR A 166 4.93 2.90 4.57
C TYR A 166 5.68 1.58 4.79
N LEU A 167 6.35 1.12 3.72
CA LEU A 167 6.94 -0.21 3.63
C LEU A 167 8.45 -0.07 3.41
N VAL A 168 9.25 -0.48 4.41
CA VAL A 168 10.70 -0.34 4.46
C VAL A 168 11.35 -1.71 4.55
N GLY A 169 11.94 -2.17 3.46
CA GLY A 169 12.50 -3.52 3.34
C GLY A 169 12.02 -4.22 2.07
N HIS A 170 11.91 -5.54 2.14
CA HIS A 170 11.58 -6.34 0.96
C HIS A 170 10.66 -7.53 1.24
N GLY A 171 10.00 -8.00 0.19
CA GLY A 171 9.11 -9.16 0.27
C GLY A 171 7.81 -8.93 1.06
N HIS A 172 7.44 -7.69 1.37
CA HIS A 172 6.18 -7.41 2.05
C HIS A 172 4.98 -7.74 1.14
N ASP A 173 3.95 -8.34 1.71
CA ASP A 173 2.68 -8.67 1.08
C ASP A 173 1.54 -8.01 1.88
N VAL A 174 0.93 -6.96 1.31
CA VAL A 174 -0.09 -6.15 1.99
C VAL A 174 -1.40 -6.23 1.23
N HIS A 175 -2.44 -6.73 1.88
CA HIS A 175 -3.80 -6.79 1.33
C HIS A 175 -4.68 -5.70 1.95
N VAL A 176 -5.27 -4.84 1.12
CA VAL A 176 -6.19 -3.80 1.56
C VAL A 176 -7.55 -3.96 0.88
N ASP A 177 -8.59 -4.22 1.68
CA ASP A 177 -9.98 -4.28 1.23
C ASP A 177 -10.83 -3.20 1.92
N GLY A 178 -11.72 -2.58 1.17
CA GLY A 178 -12.52 -1.45 1.64
C GLY A 178 -13.34 -0.83 0.54
N ARG A 179 -13.83 0.38 0.78
CA ARG A 179 -14.62 1.15 -0.18
C ARG A 179 -14.36 2.65 -0.04
N SER A 180 -14.32 3.34 -1.18
CA SER A 180 -14.34 4.80 -1.25
C SER A 180 -13.19 5.47 -0.48
N ALA A 181 -12.01 4.88 -0.55
CA ALA A 181 -10.79 5.38 0.05
C ALA A 181 -9.62 5.29 -0.93
N GLU A 182 -8.65 6.17 -0.74
CA GLU A 182 -7.40 6.25 -1.51
C GLU A 182 -6.23 5.76 -0.66
N LEU A 183 -5.29 5.04 -1.26
CA LEU A 183 -4.08 4.53 -0.62
C LEU A 183 -2.87 5.32 -1.12
N SER A 184 -2.11 5.91 -0.22
CA SER A 184 -0.82 6.54 -0.48
C SER A 184 0.29 5.58 -0.09
N ILE A 185 1.07 5.12 -1.07
CA ILE A 185 2.06 4.04 -0.87
C ILE A 185 3.47 4.61 -0.99
N HIS A 186 4.30 4.28 -0.01
CA HIS A 186 5.68 4.67 0.10
C HIS A 186 6.56 3.42 0.19
N PHE A 187 7.33 3.14 -0.86
CA PHE A 187 8.27 2.01 -0.88
C PHE A 187 9.70 2.48 -0.61
N VAL A 188 10.38 1.81 0.33
CA VAL A 188 11.82 1.92 0.57
C VAL A 188 12.41 0.51 0.54
N GLY A 189 12.85 0.08 -0.63
CA GLY A 189 13.29 -1.30 -0.88
C GLY A 189 12.64 -1.92 -2.12
N TYR A 190 12.55 -3.25 -2.15
CA TYR A 190 12.21 -3.99 -3.37
C TYR A 190 11.31 -5.20 -3.15
N GLU A 191 10.76 -5.75 -4.23
CA GLU A 191 9.91 -6.96 -4.20
C GLU A 191 8.72 -6.88 -3.22
N ASN A 192 8.23 -5.67 -2.94
CA ASN A 192 7.05 -5.47 -2.10
C ASN A 192 5.79 -5.46 -2.98
N THR A 193 4.72 -6.11 -2.52
CA THR A 193 3.45 -6.19 -3.24
C THR A 193 2.31 -5.64 -2.38
N VAL A 194 1.55 -4.70 -2.94
CA VAL A 194 0.32 -4.19 -2.33
C VAL A 194 -0.86 -4.60 -3.19
N HIS A 195 -1.72 -5.45 -2.63
CA HIS A 195 -2.97 -5.88 -3.25
C HIS A 195 -4.13 -4.99 -2.83
N VAL A 196 -4.76 -4.34 -3.81
CA VAL A 196 -5.79 -3.32 -3.58
C VAL A 196 -7.17 -3.85 -3.99
N GLY A 197 -8.13 -3.75 -3.08
CA GLY A 197 -9.51 -4.15 -3.32
C GLY A 197 -10.22 -3.28 -4.37
N PRO A 198 -11.25 -3.80 -5.05
CA PRO A 198 -11.80 -3.22 -6.28
C PRO A 198 -12.61 -1.92 -6.12
N TYR A 199 -12.73 -1.42 -4.89
CA TYR A 199 -13.45 -0.18 -4.58
C TYR A 199 -12.54 0.87 -3.93
N LEU A 200 -11.24 0.64 -4.00
CA LEU A 200 -10.17 1.52 -3.54
C LEU A 200 -9.38 1.99 -4.75
N THR A 201 -8.62 3.07 -4.58
CA THR A 201 -7.63 3.53 -5.56
C THR A 201 -6.29 3.64 -4.87
N ALA A 202 -5.18 3.34 -5.54
CA ALA A 202 -3.86 3.54 -4.98
C ALA A 202 -3.01 4.51 -5.81
N ASP A 203 -2.10 5.20 -5.12
CA ASP A 203 -1.06 6.03 -5.69
C ASP A 203 0.27 5.68 -5.03
N VAL A 204 1.28 5.35 -5.85
CA VAL A 204 2.67 5.22 -5.36
C VAL A 204 3.23 6.63 -5.25
N VAL A 205 3.23 7.15 -4.02
CA VAL A 205 3.61 8.53 -3.72
C VAL A 205 5.12 8.70 -3.82
N SER A 206 5.88 7.71 -3.31
CA SER A 206 7.35 7.66 -3.35
C SER A 206 7.86 6.23 -3.55
N GLU A 207 8.97 6.11 -4.29
CA GLU A 207 9.62 4.82 -4.56
C GLU A 207 11.15 4.97 -4.49
N ALA A 208 11.71 4.64 -3.33
CA ALA A 208 13.15 4.52 -3.12
C ALA A 208 13.55 3.03 -3.24
N GLY A 209 13.50 2.51 -4.47
CA GLY A 209 13.87 1.13 -4.77
C GLY A 209 13.39 0.67 -6.15
N PHE A 210 13.09 -0.61 -6.31
CA PHE A 210 12.69 -1.21 -7.59
C PHE A 210 11.88 -2.50 -7.40
N ASP A 211 11.24 -2.97 -8.48
CA ASP A 211 10.48 -4.22 -8.51
C ASP A 211 9.37 -4.30 -7.43
N ASN A 212 8.81 -3.15 -7.03
CA ASN A 212 7.61 -3.08 -6.21
C ASN A 212 6.35 -3.12 -7.10
N GLU A 213 5.28 -3.74 -6.61
CA GLU A 213 4.05 -3.95 -7.36
C GLU A 213 2.81 -3.47 -6.59
N VAL A 214 1.89 -2.84 -7.31
CA VAL A 214 0.53 -2.56 -6.83
C VAL A 214 -0.44 -3.35 -7.71
N ASP A 215 -1.04 -4.38 -7.15
CA ASP A 215 -2.01 -5.25 -7.81
C ASP A 215 -3.43 -4.80 -7.47
N GLU A 216 -3.99 -3.94 -8.33
CA GLU A 216 -5.35 -3.44 -8.20
C GLU A 216 -6.37 -4.42 -8.79
N LYS A 217 -7.33 -4.86 -7.97
CA LYS A 217 -8.44 -5.67 -8.45
C LYS A 217 -9.40 -4.80 -9.27
N PRO A 218 -9.86 -5.25 -10.45
CA PRO A 218 -10.78 -4.47 -11.26
C PRO A 218 -12.16 -4.37 -10.59
N TYR A 219 -12.85 -3.24 -10.79
CA TYR A 219 -14.22 -3.07 -10.32
C TYR A 219 -15.15 -4.18 -10.87
N PRO A 220 -15.95 -4.87 -10.03
CA PRO A 220 -16.85 -5.92 -10.50
C PRO A 220 -18.06 -5.33 -11.27
N ALA A 221 -18.20 -5.68 -12.55
CA ALA A 221 -19.28 -5.16 -13.40
C ALA A 221 -20.69 -5.52 -12.90
N GLU A 222 -20.84 -6.64 -12.18
CA GLU A 222 -22.09 -7.01 -11.53
C GLU A 222 -22.59 -5.97 -10.54
N ASP A 223 -21.71 -5.21 -9.89
CA ASP A 223 -22.11 -4.21 -8.90
C ASP A 223 -22.68 -2.93 -9.54
N LEU A 224 -22.46 -2.74 -10.84
CA LEU A 224 -23.12 -1.69 -11.61
C LEU A 224 -24.55 -2.08 -12.01
N VAL A 225 -24.89 -3.37 -11.94
CA VAL A 225 -26.18 -3.92 -12.38
C VAL A 225 -27.22 -3.80 -11.25
N GLU A 226 -28.09 -2.81 -11.35
CA GLU A 226 -29.25 -2.66 -10.46
C GLU A 226 -30.37 -3.65 -10.81
N MET A 227 -30.57 -3.88 -12.11
CA MET A 227 -31.64 -4.74 -12.61
C MET A 227 -31.12 -5.60 -13.75
N SER A 228 -30.89 -6.89 -13.50
CA SER A 228 -30.48 -7.81 -14.55
C SER A 228 -31.62 -8.07 -15.54
N ARG A 229 -31.30 -8.49 -16.77
CA ARG A 229 -32.30 -8.91 -17.77
C ARG A 229 -33.26 -9.95 -17.22
N ARG A 230 -32.73 -10.92 -16.47
CA ARG A 230 -33.51 -12.02 -15.89
C ARG A 230 -34.53 -11.50 -14.88
N GLU A 231 -34.13 -10.58 -14.01
CA GLU A 231 -35.02 -9.98 -13.01
C GLU A 231 -36.08 -9.10 -13.66
N ALA A 232 -35.68 -8.22 -14.59
CA ALA A 232 -36.61 -7.40 -15.35
C ALA A 232 -37.69 -8.23 -16.05
N TYR A 233 -37.30 -9.35 -16.64
CA TYR A 233 -38.19 -10.27 -17.34
C TYR A 233 -39.10 -11.01 -16.36
N SER A 234 -38.57 -11.52 -15.26
CA SER A 234 -39.36 -12.16 -14.21
C SER A 234 -40.42 -11.21 -13.62
N ASN A 235 -40.03 -9.95 -13.37
CA ASN A 235 -40.90 -8.91 -12.82
C ASN A 235 -42.00 -8.45 -13.80
N ALA A 236 -41.79 -8.60 -15.11
CA ALA A 236 -42.78 -8.22 -16.12
C ALA A 236 -44.07 -9.05 -16.06
N GLY A 237 -43.97 -10.31 -15.60
CA GLY A 237 -45.12 -11.19 -15.40
C GLY A 237 -45.86 -11.55 -16.70
N PHE A 238 -47.07 -11.01 -16.87
CA PHE A 238 -47.94 -11.25 -18.03
C PHE A 238 -48.47 -9.95 -18.65
N GLY A 239 -48.51 -9.91 -19.99
CA GLY A 239 -49.06 -8.83 -20.78
C GLY A 239 -48.00 -7.93 -21.42
N ARG A 240 -48.44 -6.86 -22.10
CA ARG A 240 -47.54 -5.86 -22.69
C ARG A 240 -46.91 -5.01 -21.60
N ARG A 241 -45.58 -5.00 -21.53
CA ARG A 241 -44.78 -4.24 -20.56
C ARG A 241 -43.57 -3.63 -21.23
N LYS A 242 -43.18 -2.46 -20.74
CA LYS A 242 -41.86 -1.88 -20.98
C LYS A 242 -40.99 -2.19 -19.76
N VAL A 243 -39.81 -2.75 -19.99
CA VAL A 243 -38.83 -3.10 -18.97
C VAL A 243 -37.49 -2.43 -19.28
N THR A 244 -36.71 -2.19 -18.23
CA THR A 244 -35.34 -1.68 -18.31
C THR A 244 -34.43 -2.66 -17.58
N PHE A 245 -33.27 -2.94 -18.15
CA PHE A 245 -32.29 -3.85 -17.55
C PHE A 245 -30.88 -3.46 -17.98
N GLN A 246 -29.90 -3.86 -17.17
CA GLN A 246 -28.47 -3.71 -17.46
C GLN A 246 -27.84 -5.07 -17.81
N VAL A 247 -26.80 -5.03 -18.62
CA VAL A 247 -25.96 -6.18 -18.98
C VAL A 247 -24.50 -5.72 -18.94
N PRO A 248 -23.60 -6.44 -18.25
CA PRO A 248 -22.16 -6.20 -18.33
C PRO A 248 -21.65 -6.30 -19.77
N THR A 249 -20.67 -5.48 -20.08
CA THR A 249 -19.92 -5.53 -21.33
C THR A 249 -18.52 -6.04 -21.02
N ASP A 250 -18.09 -7.09 -21.70
CA ASP A 250 -16.80 -7.75 -21.40
C ASP A 250 -15.61 -7.16 -22.21
N ASP A 251 -15.88 -6.21 -23.12
CA ASP A 251 -14.92 -5.79 -24.17
C ASP A 251 -14.61 -4.27 -24.18
N GLU A 252 -15.07 -3.49 -23.19
CA GLU A 252 -14.90 -2.03 -23.18
C GLU A 252 -13.99 -1.54 -22.05
N GLU A 253 -12.74 -1.19 -22.39
CA GLU A 253 -11.76 -0.53 -21.49
C GLU A 253 -12.07 0.97 -21.29
N TRP A 254 -13.07 1.50 -22.00
CA TRP A 254 -13.45 2.91 -21.99
C TRP A 254 -14.96 3.05 -22.00
N CYS A 255 -15.52 3.86 -21.10
CA CYS A 255 -16.95 4.10 -21.05
C CYS A 255 -17.40 5.07 -22.16
N PRO A 256 -18.26 4.66 -23.11
CA PRO A 256 -18.71 5.53 -24.21
C PRO A 256 -19.54 6.74 -23.77
N ASN A 257 -20.10 6.69 -22.55
CA ASN A 257 -20.95 7.76 -22.02
C ASN A 257 -20.15 8.90 -21.39
N CYS A 258 -19.18 8.59 -20.53
CA CYS A 258 -18.37 9.61 -19.83
C CYS A 258 -16.99 9.83 -20.45
N GLY A 259 -16.54 8.93 -21.35
CA GLY A 259 -15.26 9.02 -22.06
C GLY A 259 -14.02 8.70 -21.21
N ARG A 260 -14.20 8.16 -20.00
CA ARG A 260 -13.10 7.75 -19.12
C ARG A 260 -12.75 6.28 -19.36
N ALA A 261 -11.49 5.91 -19.10
CA ALA A 261 -11.12 4.52 -18.90
C ALA A 261 -11.98 3.95 -17.77
N ALA A 262 -12.36 2.69 -17.89
CA ALA A 262 -13.20 2.04 -16.90
C ALA A 262 -12.89 0.56 -16.80
N ASP A 263 -12.88 0.04 -15.57
CA ASP A 263 -12.73 -1.39 -15.29
C ASP A 263 -14.02 -2.15 -15.58
N ALA A 264 -15.17 -1.47 -15.43
CA ALA A 264 -16.47 -2.06 -15.62
C ALA A 264 -17.41 -1.16 -16.42
N VAL A 265 -17.99 -1.71 -17.48
CA VAL A 265 -19.04 -1.04 -18.26
C VAL A 265 -20.30 -1.91 -18.29
N VAL A 266 -21.46 -1.28 -18.08
CA VAL A 266 -22.77 -1.90 -18.28
C VAL A 266 -23.59 -1.14 -19.30
N GLU A 267 -24.29 -1.88 -20.15
CA GLU A 267 -25.26 -1.34 -21.08
C GLU A 267 -26.67 -1.36 -20.48
N ARG A 268 -27.33 -0.20 -20.40
CA ARG A 268 -28.74 -0.09 -20.05
C ARG A 268 -29.62 -0.20 -21.28
N HIS A 269 -30.41 -1.26 -21.30
CA HIS A 269 -31.36 -1.58 -22.36
C HIS A 269 -32.80 -1.24 -21.94
N GLN A 270 -33.61 -0.83 -22.92
CA GLN A 270 -35.06 -0.75 -22.79
C GLN A 270 -35.72 -1.71 -23.77
N LEU A 271 -36.71 -2.47 -23.29
CA LEU A 271 -37.46 -3.42 -24.09
C LEU A 271 -38.95 -3.26 -23.81
N GLU A 272 -39.75 -3.01 -24.84
CA GLU A 272 -41.19 -3.17 -24.78
C GLU A 272 -41.61 -4.46 -25.49
N ALA A 273 -42.22 -5.38 -24.76
CA ALA A 273 -42.66 -6.66 -25.30
C ALA A 273 -43.96 -7.15 -24.64
N PHE A 274 -44.63 -8.10 -25.30
CA PHE A 274 -45.66 -8.91 -24.68
C PHE A 274 -45.00 -10.08 -23.93
N PHE A 275 -45.18 -10.11 -22.62
CA PHE A 275 -44.61 -11.14 -21.75
C PHE A 275 -45.63 -12.21 -21.40
N LEU A 276 -45.18 -13.47 -21.36
CA LEU A 276 -45.92 -14.60 -20.80
C LEU A 276 -44.99 -15.36 -19.85
N PHE A 277 -45.38 -15.45 -18.57
CA PHE A 277 -44.56 -16.05 -17.52
C PHE A 277 -43.13 -15.49 -17.47
N GLY A 278 -43.02 -14.16 -17.63
CA GLY A 278 -41.74 -13.47 -17.63
C GLY A 278 -40.86 -13.75 -18.85
N ARG A 279 -41.38 -14.35 -19.93
CA ARG A 279 -40.65 -14.50 -21.20
C ARG A 279 -41.23 -13.55 -22.25
N PRO A 280 -40.41 -12.74 -22.94
CA PRO A 280 -40.89 -11.92 -24.04
C PRO A 280 -41.28 -12.82 -25.23
N LEU A 281 -42.54 -12.76 -25.66
CA LEU A 281 -43.05 -13.50 -26.81
C LEU A 281 -43.11 -12.66 -28.08
N TRP A 282 -43.33 -11.35 -27.93
CA TRP A 282 -43.42 -10.42 -29.04
C TRP A 282 -42.82 -9.08 -28.65
N THR A 283 -41.75 -8.67 -29.32
CA THR A 283 -41.09 -7.38 -29.09
C THR A 283 -41.76 -6.30 -29.95
N TYR A 284 -42.16 -5.21 -29.31
CA TYR A 284 -42.69 -4.01 -29.97
C TYR A 284 -41.57 -2.99 -30.21
N GLU A 285 -40.72 -2.77 -29.21
CA GLU A 285 -39.64 -1.81 -29.24
C GLU A 285 -38.44 -2.35 -28.45
N GLN A 286 -37.23 -2.11 -28.92
CA GLN A 286 -36.00 -2.44 -28.21
C GLN A 286 -34.97 -1.35 -28.48
N SER A 287 -34.23 -0.94 -27.44
CA SER A 287 -33.10 -0.04 -27.59
C SER A 287 -32.06 -0.65 -28.53
N THR A 288 -31.77 0.04 -29.64
CA THR A 288 -30.72 -0.34 -30.59
C THR A 288 -29.38 0.32 -30.30
N ASN A 289 -29.38 1.35 -29.46
CA ASN A 289 -28.19 2.02 -28.95
C ASN A 289 -28.38 2.16 -27.42
N PRO A 290 -27.99 1.15 -26.63
CA PRO A 290 -28.16 1.20 -25.18
C PRO A 290 -27.31 2.33 -24.59
N ALA A 291 -27.73 2.86 -23.45
CA ALA A 291 -26.93 3.84 -22.72
C ALA A 291 -25.86 3.09 -21.92
N CYS A 292 -24.58 3.47 -22.06
CA CYS A 292 -23.51 2.87 -21.28
C CYS A 292 -23.32 3.57 -19.94
N GLU A 293 -22.95 2.83 -18.91
CA GLU A 293 -22.62 3.32 -17.57
C GLU A 293 -21.37 2.59 -17.07
N CYS A 294 -20.54 3.25 -16.27
CA CYS A 294 -19.36 2.65 -15.64
C CYS A 294 -19.28 3.05 -14.16
N GLU A 295 -18.30 2.55 -13.43
CA GLU A 295 -18.03 2.88 -12.03
C GLU A 295 -17.83 4.37 -11.76
N HIS A 296 -17.47 5.17 -12.77
CA HIS A 296 -17.33 6.62 -12.62
C HIS A 296 -18.60 7.43 -12.88
N CYS A 297 -19.54 6.92 -13.68
CA CYS A 297 -20.73 7.68 -14.10
C CYS A 297 -22.06 7.02 -13.72
N SER A 298 -22.01 5.79 -13.22
CA SER A 298 -23.16 5.08 -12.71
C SER A 298 -23.57 5.67 -11.37
N PRO A 299 -24.85 6.04 -11.19
CA PRO A 299 -25.36 6.46 -9.89
C PRO A 299 -25.33 5.33 -8.85
N ASN A 300 -25.15 4.07 -9.28
CA ASN A 300 -25.09 2.91 -8.38
C ASN A 300 -23.68 2.66 -7.82
N ALA A 301 -22.64 3.14 -8.50
CA ALA A 301 -21.25 3.06 -8.03
C ALA A 301 -20.92 4.20 -7.04
N VAL A 302 -21.57 5.36 -7.19
CA VAL A 302 -21.45 6.47 -6.24
C VAL A 302 -22.38 6.21 -5.07
N HIS A 303 -21.92 5.45 -4.08
CA HIS A 303 -22.58 5.34 -2.78
C HIS A 303 -22.43 6.66 -1.99
N ALA A 304 -23.15 7.70 -2.41
CA ALA A 304 -23.29 8.92 -1.62
C ALA A 304 -24.17 8.64 -0.39
N GLU A 305 -23.66 7.86 0.56
CA GLU A 305 -24.25 7.79 1.89
C GLU A 305 -23.80 9.03 2.67
N LEU A 306 -24.76 9.90 2.99
CA LEU A 306 -24.52 10.98 3.94
C LEU A 306 -24.01 10.37 5.26
N SER A 307 -22.93 10.90 5.80
CA SER A 307 -22.47 10.61 7.16
C SER A 307 -23.58 10.93 8.18
N PRO A 308 -23.55 10.37 9.40
CA PRO A 308 -24.53 10.68 10.43
C PRO A 308 -24.68 12.19 10.71
N ASP A 309 -23.59 12.95 10.61
CA ASP A 309 -23.59 14.39 10.82
C ASP A 309 -24.16 15.15 9.61
N GLU A 310 -23.85 14.73 8.39
CA GLU A 310 -24.51 15.26 7.19
C GLU A 310 -26.01 14.94 7.16
N ARG A 311 -26.42 13.73 7.58
CA ARG A 311 -27.84 13.38 7.74
C ARG A 311 -28.53 14.28 8.75
N ARG A 312 -27.84 14.66 9.82
CA ARG A 312 -28.38 15.55 10.86
C ARG A 312 -28.50 16.98 10.34
N ALA A 313 -27.52 17.46 9.57
CA ALA A 313 -27.51 18.81 8.98
C ALA A 313 -28.57 19.03 7.89
N VAL A 314 -28.98 17.98 7.16
CA VAL A 314 -30.05 18.08 6.14
C VAL A 314 -31.46 18.25 6.74
N LEU A 315 -31.63 17.96 8.03
CA LEU A 315 -32.92 18.04 8.74
C LEU A 315 -33.11 19.34 9.55
N GLU A 316 -32.13 20.25 9.53
CA GLU A 316 -32.18 21.59 10.15
C GLU A 316 -32.46 22.69 9.12
#